data_AF-A0A0J8Y908-F1
#
_entry.id   AF-A0A0J8Y908-F1
#
_cell.length_a   1.000
_cell.length_b   1.000
_cell.length_c   1.000
_cell.angle_alpha   90.00
_cell.angle_beta   90.00
_cell.angle_gamma   90.00
#
_symmetry.space_group_name_H-M   'P 1'
#
loop_
_entity.id
_entity.type
_entity.pdbx_description
1 polymer ?
#
loop_
_entity_poly.entity_id
_entity_poly.type
_entity_poly.pdbx_seq_one_letter_code
_entity_poly.pdbx_strand_id
1 'polypeptide(L)' 'MLENYYGERATDEQRKRLLAVAAALEIAKSSVGAGNGISGARTEYDLQSVATEIATLADAIQAALEKA' A
#
# COMPACT_ATOMS: atom_id res chain seq x y z
N MET A 1 -10.68 3.71 0.46
CA MET A 1 -9.87 4.88 0.93
C MET A 1 -9.27 5.71 -0.21
N LEU A 2 -9.14 5.20 -1.44
CA LEU A 2 -8.63 5.96 -2.60
C LEU A 2 -9.65 6.08 -3.74
N GLU A 3 -10.90 5.65 -3.51
CA GLU A 3 -11.98 5.74 -4.49
C GLU A 3 -12.12 7.19 -4.98
N ASN A 4 -12.12 7.38 -6.29
CA ASN A 4 -12.13 8.69 -6.98
C ASN A 4 -10.87 9.57 -6.87
N TYR A 5 -9.70 9.06 -6.47
CA TYR A 5 -8.46 9.85 -6.48
C TYR A 5 -8.13 10.50 -7.84
N TYR A 6 -8.40 9.78 -8.94
CA TYR A 6 -8.25 10.27 -10.31
C TYR A 6 -9.57 10.79 -10.93
N GLY A 7 -10.67 10.78 -10.17
CA GLY A 7 -12.01 11.14 -10.64
C GLY A 7 -12.59 10.20 -11.71
N GLU A 8 -13.70 10.62 -12.34
CA GLU A 8 -14.43 9.83 -13.35
C GLU A 8 -13.62 9.58 -14.63
N ARG A 9 -12.58 10.39 -14.89
CA ARG A 9 -11.72 10.30 -16.09
C ARG A 9 -10.45 9.48 -15.89
N ALA A 10 -10.35 8.70 -14.82
CA ALA A 10 -9.22 7.82 -14.60
C ALA A 10 -9.02 6.87 -15.81
N THR A 11 -7.79 6.64 -16.21
CA THR A 11 -7.45 5.57 -17.16
C THR A 11 -7.51 4.21 -16.48
N ASP A 12 -7.52 3.13 -17.28
CA ASP A 12 -7.53 1.78 -16.72
C ASP A 12 -6.21 1.46 -16.00
N GLU A 13 -5.07 1.90 -16.52
CA GLU A 13 -3.78 1.85 -15.80
C GLU A 13 -3.83 2.60 -14.46
N GLN A 14 -4.43 3.79 -14.42
CA GLN A 14 -4.58 4.54 -13.18
C GLN A 14 -5.48 3.81 -12.18
N ARG A 15 -6.57 3.18 -12.64
CA ARG A 15 -7.46 2.37 -11.80
C ARG A 15 -6.74 1.14 -11.23
N LYS A 16 -6.02 0.39 -12.07
CA LYS A 16 -5.23 -0.79 -11.65
C LYS A 16 -4.15 -0.40 -10.63
N ARG A 17 -3.42 0.69 -10.90
CA ARG A 17 -2.39 1.19 -9.99
C ARG A 17 -2.97 1.59 -8.64
N LEU A 18 -4.10 2.30 -8.65
CA LEU A 18 -4.80 2.70 -7.45
C LEU A 18 -5.21 1.49 -6.60
N LEU A 19 -5.68 0.42 -7.25
CA LEU A 19 -6.05 -0.84 -6.61
C LEU A 19 -4.84 -1.51 -5.95
N ALA A 20 -3.70 -1.57 -6.65
CA ALA A 20 -2.47 -2.14 -6.11
C ALA A 20 -1.93 -1.34 -4.92
N VAL A 21 -1.93 0.00 -5.01
CA VAL A 21 -1.51 0.89 -3.91
C VAL A 21 -2.46 0.78 -2.72
N ALA A 22 -3.77 0.70 -2.94
CA ALA A 22 -4.74 0.48 -1.88
C ALA A 22 -4.50 -0.85 -1.15
N ALA A 23 -4.23 -1.93 -1.89
CA ALA A 23 -3.91 -3.23 -1.31
C ALA A 23 -2.60 -3.19 -0.51
N ALA A 24 -1.55 -2.56 -1.05
CA ALA A 24 -0.28 -2.40 -0.36
C ALA A 24 -0.43 -1.61 0.95
N LEU A 25 -1.24 -0.55 0.96
CA LEU A 25 -1.49 0.26 2.15
C LEU A 25 -2.26 -0.50 3.25
N GLU A 26 -3.20 -1.37 2.87
CA GLU A 26 -3.93 -2.19 3.84
C GLU A 26 -3.02 -3.25 4.50
N ILE A 27 -2.11 -3.85 3.71
CA ILE A 27 -1.06 -4.74 4.24
C ILE A 27 -0.14 -3.97 5.18
N ALA A 28 0.35 -2.80 4.76
CA ALA A 28 1.22 -1.95 5.57
C ALA A 28 0.56 -1.55 6.91
N LYS A 29 -0.71 -1.15 6.88
CA LYS A 29 -1.48 -0.83 8.08
C LYS A 29 -1.60 -2.02 9.03
N SER A 30 -1.82 -3.22 8.48
CA SER A 30 -1.86 -4.46 9.27
C SER A 30 -0.51 -4.78 9.88
N SER A 31 0.60 -4.53 9.17
CA SER A 31 1.97 -4.76 9.64
C SER A 31 2.38 -3.80 10.76
N VAL A 32 2.06 -2.50 10.65
CA VAL A 32 2.36 -1.48 11.67
C VAL A 32 1.46 -1.66 12.91
N GLY A 33 0.22 -2.13 12.72
CA GLY A 33 -0.75 -2.34 13.80
C GLY A 33 -0.58 -3.65 14.59
N ALA A 34 0.21 -4.60 14.08
CA ALA A 34 0.49 -5.89 14.73
C ALA A 34 1.47 -5.72 15.91
N GLY A 35 0.99 -5.11 17.00
CA GLY A 35 1.80 -4.79 18.17
C GLY A 35 2.28 -6.02 18.94
N ASN A 36 3.59 -6.07 19.23
CA ASN A 36 4.21 -6.99 20.18
C ASN A 36 4.73 -6.27 21.46
N GLY A 37 4.15 -5.12 21.81
CA GLY A 37 4.31 -4.51 23.15
C GLY A 37 5.36 -3.39 23.30
N ILE A 38 6.02 -2.93 22.24
CA ILE A 38 6.99 -1.82 22.30
C ILE A 38 6.52 -0.71 21.36
N SER A 39 5.89 0.34 21.89
CA SER A 39 5.02 1.26 21.12
C SER A 39 5.64 2.57 20.64
N GLY A 40 6.78 3.02 21.19
CA GLY A 40 7.31 4.36 20.91
C GLY A 40 8.20 4.43 19.66
N ALA A 41 9.40 3.83 19.73
CA ALA A 41 10.40 3.86 18.66
C ALA A 41 10.02 2.98 17.45
N ARG A 42 9.11 2.01 17.65
CA ARG A 42 8.70 1.06 16.62
C ARG A 42 7.72 1.67 15.62
N THR A 43 6.81 2.54 16.04
CA THR A 43 5.90 3.21 15.10
C THR A 43 6.65 4.08 14.11
N GLU A 44 7.68 4.81 14.55
CA GLU A 44 8.52 5.60 13.63
C GLU A 44 9.27 4.69 12.65
N TYR A 45 9.88 3.61 13.15
CA TYR A 45 10.57 2.63 12.31
C TYR A 45 9.64 1.95 11.31
N ASP A 46 8.47 1.48 11.76
CA ASP A 46 7.51 0.79 10.91
C ASP A 46 6.92 1.74 9.85
N LEU A 47 6.63 3.01 10.21
CA LEU A 47 6.20 4.02 9.23
C LEU A 47 7.31 4.35 8.22
N GLN A 48 8.57 4.40 8.66
CA GLN A 48 9.71 4.62 7.77
C GLN A 48 9.91 3.42 6.82
N SER A 49 9.83 2.19 7.34
CA SER A 49 9.87 0.97 6.52
C SER A 49 8.73 0.93 5.51
N VAL A 50 7.51 1.29 5.91
CA VAL A 50 6.37 1.40 4.98
C VAL A 50 6.65 2.45 3.91
N ALA A 51 7.15 3.63 4.27
CA ALA A 51 7.47 4.68 3.29
C ALA A 51 8.52 4.23 2.27
N THR A 52 9.48 3.39 2.68
CA THR A 52 10.51 2.83 1.79
C THR A 52 9.98 1.68 0.92
N GLU A 53 9.12 0.82 1.45
CA GLU A 53 8.76 -0.46 0.79
C GLU A 53 7.40 -0.46 0.08
N ILE A 54 6.54 0.54 0.34
CA ILE A 54 5.16 0.55 -0.20
C ILE A 54 5.11 0.52 -1.73
N ALA A 55 6.07 1.14 -2.40
CA ALA A 55 6.17 1.14 -3.87
C ALA A 55 6.50 -0.26 -4.39
N THR A 56 7.53 -0.90 -3.82
CA THR A 56 7.93 -2.27 -4.14
C THR A 56 6.78 -3.26 -3.96
N LEU A 57 6.05 -3.13 -2.84
CA LEU A 57 4.90 -3.98 -2.56
C LEU A 57 3.75 -3.76 -3.56
N ALA A 58 3.43 -2.51 -3.89
CA ALA A 58 2.42 -2.18 -4.89
C ALA A 58 2.81 -2.71 -6.29
N ASP A 59 4.07 -2.62 -6.67
CA ASP A 59 4.59 -3.15 -7.94
C ASP A 59 4.49 -4.67 -7.99
N ALA A 60 4.85 -5.37 -6.91
CA ALA A 60 4.73 -6.82 -6.81
C ALA A 60 3.26 -7.29 -6.91
N ILE A 61 2.34 -6.59 -6.25
CA ILE A 61 0.89 -6.86 -6.33
C ILE A 61 0.40 -6.64 -7.76
N GLN A 62 0.75 -5.51 -8.38
CA GLN A 62 0.33 -5.20 -9.74
C GLN A 62 0.87 -6.23 -10.74
N ALA A 63 2.14 -6.61 -10.63
CA ALA A 63 2.74 -7.65 -11.46
C ALA A 63 2.07 -9.02 -11.27
N ALA A 64 1.58 -9.35 -10.07
CA ALA A 64 0.81 -10.57 -9.83
C ALA A 64 -0.58 -10.51 -10.48
N LEU A 65 -1.25 -9.35 -10.43
CA LEU A 65 -2.56 -9.13 -11.05
C LEU A 65 -2.50 -9.13 -12.58
N GLU A 66 -1.41 -8.66 -13.18
CA GLU A 66 -1.21 -8.66 -14.63
C GLU A 66 -0.83 -10.03 -15.21
N LYS A 67 -0.40 -10.97 -14.35
CA LYS A 67 -0.07 -12.34 -14.71
C LYS A 67 -1.24 -13.32 -14.55
N ALA A 68 -2.33 -12.88 -13.94
CA ALA A 68 -3.54 -13.68 -13.68
C ALA A 68 -4.54 -13.56 -14.84
#